data_AF-A0A942H5G0-F1
#
_entry.id   AF-A0A942H5G0-F1
#
_cell.length_a   1.000
_cell.length_b   1.000
_cell.length_c   1.000
_cell.angle_alpha   90.00
_cell.angle_beta   90.00
_cell.angle_gamma   90.00
#
_symmetry.space_group_name_H-M   'P 1'
#
loop_
_entity.id
_entity.type
_entity.pdbx_description
1 polymer ?
#
loop_
_entity_poly.entity_id
_entity_poly.type
_entity_poly.pdbx_seq_one_letter_code
_entity_poly.pdbx_strand_id
1 'polypeptide(L)'
;MWLPFSSESSHSRILWRIVSEANLYTTQLQAGLGLIDETKTLLELWAPGMDVSRLLQAALHSGSFPTVAARRLRNIIAECFAPRYLVNHGAPAEHLKHLLPHLSSMELQQLFLLYTARANAILADFIRQVYWVRYAGGHVEVSNEDARRFVESAIDHGRMAKRWSESTVRHVSGYLSGCCADYGMLEHGTKSSRRILPFRIAPRVVMYLAYEIHFAGVGDNAMLGHEDWELFGLNRFDVLDEIKRLALKGMLIVQAAGDAVQINWKFQNMETACNVLTEI
;
A
#
# COMPACT_ATOMS: atom_id res chain seq x y z
N MET A 1 -40.58 -20.49 -18.14
CA MET A 1 -40.82 -19.03 -18.13
C MET A 1 -40.29 -18.51 -16.81
N TRP A 2 -39.10 -17.89 -16.87
CA TRP A 2 -38.43 -16.99 -15.94
C TRP A 2 -38.65 -17.10 -14.42
N LEU A 3 -37.59 -17.55 -13.72
CA LEU A 3 -37.35 -17.25 -12.30
C LEU A 3 -36.82 -15.81 -12.16
N PRO A 4 -37.10 -15.11 -11.05
CA PRO A 4 -36.77 -13.70 -10.88
C PRO A 4 -35.28 -13.51 -10.53
N PHE A 5 -34.74 -12.48 -11.17
CA PHE A 5 -33.43 -11.85 -10.98
C PHE A 5 -33.19 -11.53 -9.50
N SER A 6 -32.20 -12.16 -8.87
CA SER A 6 -31.70 -11.72 -7.56
C SER A 6 -30.92 -10.44 -7.74
N SER A 7 -31.37 -9.39 -7.06
CA SER A 7 -30.75 -8.06 -7.05
C SER A 7 -29.37 -8.10 -6.40
N GLU A 8 -28.32 -8.10 -7.22
CA GLU A 8 -27.00 -7.66 -6.80
C GLU A 8 -27.10 -6.25 -6.23
N SER A 9 -26.69 -6.08 -4.97
CA SER A 9 -26.86 -4.83 -4.23
C SER A 9 -26.10 -3.69 -4.92
N SER A 10 -26.80 -2.61 -5.24
CA SER A 10 -26.24 -1.42 -5.87
C SER A 10 -25.14 -0.73 -5.02
N HIS A 11 -25.02 -1.07 -3.73
CA HIS A 11 -24.06 -0.46 -2.81
C HIS A 11 -22.59 -0.87 -3.07
N SER A 12 -22.33 -2.11 -3.46
CA SER A 12 -20.96 -2.56 -3.79
C SER A 12 -20.46 -1.95 -5.09
N ARG A 13 -21.36 -1.56 -6.00
CA ARG A 13 -21.00 -0.85 -7.24
C ARG A 13 -20.64 0.62 -7.06
N ILE A 14 -21.13 1.24 -5.99
CA ILE A 14 -20.89 2.67 -5.70
C ILE A 14 -19.54 2.88 -5.02
N LEU A 15 -19.03 1.92 -4.25
CA LEU A 15 -17.72 2.04 -3.59
C LEU A 15 -16.53 1.86 -4.54
N TRP A 16 -16.61 0.98 -5.55
CA TRP A 16 -15.51 0.85 -6.52
C TRP A 16 -15.49 1.97 -7.56
N ARG A 17 -16.66 2.57 -7.87
CA ARG A 17 -16.73 3.67 -8.85
C ARG A 17 -16.19 5.00 -8.29
N ILE A 18 -15.90 5.06 -6.99
CA ILE A 18 -15.13 6.15 -6.36
C ILE A 18 -13.62 6.01 -6.67
N VAL A 19 -13.15 4.87 -7.20
CA VAL A 19 -11.76 4.64 -7.63
C VAL A 19 -11.47 5.18 -9.04
N SER A 20 -12.31 6.06 -9.61
CA SER A 20 -11.96 6.81 -10.82
C SER A 20 -12.39 8.29 -10.81
N GLU A 21 -12.54 8.91 -9.64
CA GLU A 21 -12.24 10.33 -9.54
C GLU A 21 -10.74 10.44 -9.35
N ALA A 22 -10.05 11.19 -10.21
CA ALA A 22 -8.61 11.40 -10.08
C ALA A 22 -8.34 12.06 -8.72
N ASN A 23 -8.01 11.25 -7.71
CA ASN A 23 -7.68 11.74 -6.38
C ASN A 23 -6.56 12.77 -6.53
N LEU A 24 -6.89 14.02 -6.20
CA LEU A 24 -5.95 15.12 -6.28
C LEU A 24 -4.76 14.82 -5.36
N TYR A 25 -3.56 15.05 -5.86
CA TYR A 25 -2.35 14.92 -5.07
C TYR A 25 -2.34 15.96 -3.96
N THR A 26 -1.94 15.50 -2.78
CA THR A 26 -1.82 16.31 -1.57
C THR A 26 -0.36 16.37 -1.13
N THR A 27 -0.05 17.31 -0.24
CA THR A 27 1.27 17.40 0.40
C THR A 27 1.39 16.48 1.62
N GLN A 28 0.48 15.51 1.79
CA GLN A 28 0.44 14.65 2.97
C GLN A 28 1.71 13.80 3.14
N LEU A 29 2.37 13.42 2.03
CA LEU A 29 3.64 12.68 2.08
C LEU A 29 4.75 13.46 2.82
N GLN A 30 4.64 14.79 2.91
CA GLN A 30 5.57 15.62 3.68
C GLN A 30 5.45 15.40 5.20
N ALA A 31 4.29 14.92 5.65
CA ALA A 31 4.04 14.62 7.04
C ALA A 31 4.86 13.42 7.52
N GLY A 32 5.28 12.54 6.63
CA GLY A 32 6.12 11.40 6.97
C GLY A 32 6.25 10.41 5.83
N LEU A 33 7.49 9.94 5.64
CA LEU A 33 7.86 8.97 4.62
C LEU A 33 7.44 7.55 5.06
N GLY A 34 8.38 6.60 5.08
CA GLY A 34 8.14 5.22 5.49
C GLY A 34 7.72 5.08 6.94
N LEU A 35 8.40 5.77 7.86
CA LEU A 35 8.14 5.72 9.32
C LEU A 35 8.02 4.28 9.84
N ILE A 36 8.95 3.41 9.42
CA ILE A 36 8.86 1.96 9.65
C ILE A 36 8.80 1.65 11.15
N ASP A 37 9.75 2.17 11.94
CA ASP A 37 9.84 1.85 13.36
C ASP A 37 8.73 2.50 14.18
N GLU A 38 8.34 3.73 13.84
CA GLU A 38 7.18 4.36 14.46
C GLU A 38 5.89 3.60 14.15
N THR A 39 5.72 3.11 12.92
CA THR A 39 4.54 2.32 12.53
C THR A 39 4.47 1.02 13.33
N LYS A 40 5.58 0.28 13.47
CA LYS A 40 5.63 -0.94 14.29
C LYS A 40 5.20 -0.65 15.74
N THR A 41 5.80 0.38 16.33
CA THR A 41 5.50 0.80 17.71
C THR A 41 4.03 1.21 17.88
N LEU A 42 3.47 1.95 16.92
CA LEU A 42 2.08 2.36 16.94
C LEU A 42 1.11 1.19 16.75
N LEU A 43 1.44 0.18 15.92
CA LEU A 43 0.65 -1.05 15.80
C LEU A 43 0.61 -1.82 17.13
N GLU A 44 1.75 -1.94 17.83
CA GLU A 44 1.83 -2.58 19.14
C GLU A 44 0.98 -1.87 20.21
N LEU A 45 0.90 -0.54 20.16
CA LEU A 45 0.11 0.26 21.10
C LEU A 45 -1.38 0.33 20.74
N TRP A 46 -1.72 0.28 19.45
CA TRP A 46 -3.09 0.45 19.00
C TRP A 46 -3.98 -0.74 19.39
N ALA A 47 -5.22 -0.46 19.77
CA ALA A 47 -6.25 -1.46 19.99
C ALA A 47 -7.54 -1.08 19.24
N PRO A 48 -8.39 -2.06 18.87
CA PRO A 48 -9.66 -1.78 18.21
C PRO A 48 -10.47 -0.68 18.92
N GLY A 49 -10.95 0.28 18.15
CA GLY A 49 -11.70 1.44 18.67
C GLY A 49 -10.85 2.60 19.20
N MET A 50 -9.52 2.53 19.16
CA MET A 50 -8.67 3.69 19.40
C MET A 50 -8.68 4.63 18.20
N ASP A 51 -9.07 5.89 18.43
CA ASP A 51 -8.90 6.98 17.48
C ASP A 51 -7.51 7.64 17.61
N VAL A 52 -7.24 8.65 16.78
CA VAL A 52 -5.98 9.44 16.81
C VAL A 52 -5.67 10.00 18.19
N SER A 53 -6.68 10.46 18.93
CA SER A 53 -6.49 11.09 20.23
C SER A 53 -6.09 10.06 21.29
N ARG A 54 -6.81 8.93 21.35
CA ARG A 54 -6.52 7.82 22.27
C ARG A 54 -5.17 7.19 21.97
N LEU A 55 -4.83 6.96 20.70
CA LEU A 55 -3.53 6.42 20.31
C LEU A 55 -2.39 7.39 20.65
N LEU A 56 -2.59 8.70 20.45
CA LEU A 56 -1.60 9.72 20.87
C LEU A 56 -1.38 9.68 22.39
N GLN A 57 -2.45 9.58 23.19
CA GLN A 57 -2.32 9.47 24.63
C GLN A 57 -1.54 8.20 24.99
N ALA A 58 -1.90 7.04 24.44
CA ALA A 58 -1.18 5.80 24.69
C ALA A 58 0.32 5.90 24.33
N ALA A 59 0.65 6.49 23.18
CA ALA A 59 2.02 6.67 22.72
C ALA A 59 2.85 7.65 23.56
N LEU A 60 2.23 8.70 24.12
CA LEU A 60 2.90 9.61 25.05
C LEU A 60 3.17 8.94 26.40
N HIS A 61 2.24 8.13 26.89
CA HIS A 61 2.39 7.42 28.17
C HIS A 61 3.32 6.21 28.08
N SER A 62 3.49 5.60 26.91
CA SER A 62 4.35 4.42 26.75
C SER A 62 5.84 4.70 26.90
N GLY A 63 6.27 5.95 26.68
CA GLY A 63 7.68 6.32 26.65
C GLY A 63 8.46 5.78 25.44
N SER A 64 7.77 5.18 24.46
CA SER A 64 8.39 4.49 23.31
C SER A 64 8.91 5.44 22.22
N PHE A 65 8.67 6.74 22.35
CA PHE A 65 9.08 7.78 21.38
C PHE A 65 9.96 8.87 22.01
N PRO A 66 11.09 8.52 22.67
CA PRO A 66 11.86 9.46 23.50
C PRO A 66 12.50 10.61 22.71
N THR A 67 12.73 10.42 21.40
CA THR A 67 13.35 11.41 20.51
C THR A 67 12.34 12.20 19.68
N VAL A 68 11.05 11.87 19.76
CA VAL A 68 9.99 12.49 18.96
C VAL A 68 9.20 13.49 19.81
N ALA A 69 9.26 14.77 19.46
CA ALA A 69 8.46 15.78 20.14
C ALA A 69 6.95 15.47 20.05
N ALA A 70 6.19 15.75 21.12
CA ALA A 70 4.75 15.43 21.19
C ALA A 70 3.94 15.98 20.00
N ARG A 71 4.27 17.19 19.52
CA ARG A 71 3.65 17.77 18.32
C ARG A 71 3.95 16.93 17.07
N ARG A 72 5.20 16.48 16.91
CA ARG A 72 5.61 15.65 15.78
C ARG A 72 4.92 14.28 15.82
N LEU A 73 4.83 13.67 17.01
CA LEU A 73 4.13 12.41 17.21
C LEU A 73 2.64 12.52 16.85
N ARG A 74 1.98 13.61 17.25
CA ARG A 74 0.60 13.90 16.82
C ARG A 74 0.48 13.92 15.30
N ASN A 75 1.38 14.61 14.60
CA ASN A 75 1.35 14.66 13.13
C ASN A 75 1.59 13.28 12.51
N ILE A 76 2.55 12.50 13.03
CA ILE A 76 2.79 11.12 12.58
C ILE A 76 1.51 10.28 12.70
N ILE A 77 0.83 10.35 13.84
CA ILE A 77 -0.38 9.56 14.07
C ILE A 77 -1.52 10.06 13.17
N ALA A 78 -1.79 11.36 13.15
CA ALA A 78 -2.94 11.94 12.47
C ALA A 78 -2.81 11.96 10.94
N GLU A 79 -1.62 12.25 10.42
CA GLU A 79 -1.39 12.49 8.99
C GLU A 79 -0.73 11.30 8.29
N CYS A 80 -0.14 10.35 9.02
CA CYS A 80 0.48 9.16 8.44
C CYS A 80 -0.19 7.86 8.92
N PHE A 81 -0.16 7.54 10.21
CA PHE A 81 -0.62 6.24 10.69
C PHE A 81 -2.12 6.02 10.50
N ALA A 82 -2.94 6.96 10.95
CA ALA A 82 -4.40 6.88 10.86
C ALA A 82 -4.93 6.72 9.42
N PRO A 83 -4.55 7.58 8.44
CA PRO A 83 -5.02 7.43 7.06
C PRO A 83 -4.49 6.17 6.37
N ARG A 84 -3.39 5.58 6.84
CA ARG A 84 -2.84 4.32 6.28
C ARG A 84 -3.51 3.08 6.88
N TYR A 85 -3.73 3.06 8.19
CA TYR A 85 -4.02 1.81 8.91
C TYR A 85 -5.34 1.81 9.70
N LEU A 86 -5.93 2.97 9.98
CA LEU A 86 -7.21 3.09 10.70
C LEU A 86 -8.43 3.18 9.76
N VAL A 87 -8.22 2.95 8.46
CA VAL A 87 -9.29 2.77 7.47
C VAL A 87 -10.06 1.47 7.73
N ASN A 88 -11.28 1.35 7.19
CA ASN A 88 -12.12 0.15 7.35
C ASN A 88 -12.22 -0.30 8.82
N HIS A 89 -12.48 0.65 9.72
CA HIS A 89 -12.58 0.44 11.17
C HIS A 89 -11.30 -0.12 11.84
N GLY A 90 -10.13 0.07 11.21
CA GLY A 90 -8.84 -0.38 11.75
C GLY A 90 -8.44 -1.80 11.34
N ALA A 91 -9.14 -2.43 10.39
CA ALA A 91 -8.80 -3.78 9.95
C ALA A 91 -7.32 -3.93 9.50
N PRO A 92 -6.71 -2.99 8.75
CA PRO A 92 -5.29 -3.08 8.43
C PRO A 92 -4.40 -3.05 9.67
N ALA A 93 -4.67 -2.17 10.64
CA ALA A 93 -3.90 -2.11 11.87
C ALA A 93 -4.01 -3.42 12.67
N GLU A 94 -5.19 -4.01 12.73
CA GLU A 94 -5.43 -5.30 13.38
C GLU A 94 -4.66 -6.44 12.72
N HIS A 95 -4.77 -6.60 11.39
CA HIS A 95 -4.06 -7.65 10.68
C HIS A 95 -2.54 -7.48 10.79
N LEU A 96 -2.03 -6.26 10.55
CA LEU A 96 -0.60 -5.99 10.56
C LEU A 96 0.00 -6.12 11.95
N LYS A 97 -0.73 -5.76 13.02
CA LYS A 97 -0.30 -6.00 14.39
C LYS A 97 -0.15 -7.49 14.66
N HIS A 98 -1.10 -8.31 14.22
CA HIS A 98 -1.04 -9.76 14.38
C HIS A 98 0.13 -10.39 13.61
N LEU A 99 0.39 -9.90 12.39
CA LEU A 99 1.46 -10.41 11.53
C LEU A 99 2.86 -9.88 11.91
N LEU A 100 2.95 -8.76 12.63
CA LEU A 100 4.17 -8.04 12.94
C LEU A 100 5.32 -8.93 13.48
N PRO A 101 5.12 -9.81 14.49
CA PRO A 101 6.20 -10.64 15.02
C PRO A 101 6.60 -11.80 14.11
N HIS A 102 5.82 -12.10 13.06
CA HIS A 102 6.00 -13.27 12.19
C HIS A 102 6.54 -12.92 10.81
N LEU A 103 6.50 -11.65 10.40
CA LEU A 103 6.97 -11.20 9.09
C LEU A 103 8.43 -10.74 9.15
N SER A 104 9.17 -11.01 8.07
CA SER A 104 10.49 -10.44 7.87
C SER A 104 10.41 -8.92 7.66
N SER A 105 11.53 -8.22 7.89
CA SER A 105 11.61 -6.77 7.64
C SER A 105 11.20 -6.39 6.21
N MET A 106 11.56 -7.22 5.22
CA MET A 106 11.20 -7.00 3.81
C MET A 106 9.69 -7.13 3.59
N GLU A 107 9.05 -8.15 4.17
CA GLU A 107 7.60 -8.34 4.05
C GLU A 107 6.83 -7.20 4.72
N LEU A 108 7.28 -6.76 5.89
CA LEU A 108 6.69 -5.60 6.58
C LEU A 108 6.84 -4.31 5.75
N GLN A 109 8.01 -4.07 5.17
CA GLN A 109 8.23 -2.93 4.28
C GLN A 109 7.28 -2.96 3.08
N GLN A 110 7.03 -4.13 2.48
CA GLN A 110 6.11 -4.26 1.36
C GLN A 110 4.64 -4.02 1.75
N LEU A 111 4.20 -4.51 2.91
CA LEU A 111 2.85 -4.21 3.41
C LEU A 111 2.71 -2.74 3.80
N PHE A 112 3.73 -2.13 4.40
CA PHE A 112 3.70 -0.70 4.73
C PHE A 112 3.75 0.18 3.47
N LEU A 113 4.47 -0.24 2.44
CA LEU A 113 4.46 0.37 1.10
C LEU A 113 3.04 0.39 0.53
N LEU A 114 2.36 -0.77 0.52
CA LEU A 114 0.99 -0.90 0.02
C LEU A 114 0.05 0.13 0.67
N TYR A 115 -0.02 0.17 2.01
CA TYR A 115 -0.91 1.09 2.71
C TYR A 115 -0.47 2.56 2.59
N THR A 116 0.83 2.83 2.47
CA THR A 116 1.31 4.19 2.23
C THR A 116 0.93 4.68 0.83
N ALA A 117 1.06 3.83 -0.19
CA ALA A 117 0.67 4.15 -1.55
C ALA A 117 -0.85 4.35 -1.68
N ARG A 118 -1.66 3.49 -1.04
CA ARG A 118 -3.12 3.67 -0.97
C ARG A 118 -3.53 4.99 -0.33
N ALA A 119 -2.84 5.41 0.74
CA ALA A 119 -3.09 6.70 1.38
C ALA A 119 -2.51 7.90 0.61
N ASN A 120 -1.62 7.69 -0.37
CA ASN A 120 -0.90 8.74 -1.08
C ASN A 120 -0.87 8.46 -2.59
N ALA A 121 -1.91 8.90 -3.31
CA ALA A 121 -2.04 8.69 -4.76
C ALA A 121 -0.79 9.11 -5.55
N ILE A 122 -0.13 10.21 -5.16
CA ILE A 122 1.10 10.68 -5.81
C ILE A 122 2.26 9.67 -5.69
N LEU A 123 2.35 8.94 -4.57
CA LEU A 123 3.37 7.91 -4.39
C LEU A 123 3.04 6.68 -5.24
N ALA A 124 1.78 6.25 -5.24
CA ALA A 124 1.32 5.12 -6.07
C ALA A 124 1.60 5.39 -7.56
N ASP A 125 1.20 6.57 -8.05
CA ASP A 125 1.41 6.98 -9.43
C ASP A 125 2.90 7.16 -9.76
N PHE A 126 3.71 7.70 -8.85
CA PHE A 126 5.16 7.80 -9.05
C PHE A 126 5.80 6.41 -9.19
N ILE A 127 5.42 5.43 -8.37
CA ILE A 127 5.94 4.07 -8.44
C ILE A 127 5.59 3.43 -9.79
N ARG A 128 4.31 3.51 -10.19
CA ARG A 128 3.82 2.91 -11.44
C ARG A 128 4.40 3.58 -12.68
N GLN A 129 4.42 4.90 -12.72
CA GLN A 129 4.70 5.68 -13.93
C GLN A 129 6.16 6.10 -14.07
N VAL A 130 6.94 6.11 -12.98
CA VAL A 130 8.35 6.51 -13.02
C VAL A 130 9.26 5.37 -12.61
N TYR A 131 9.08 4.81 -11.41
CA TYR A 131 10.00 3.79 -10.89
C TYR A 131 10.03 2.54 -11.78
N TRP A 132 8.86 1.94 -12.04
CA TRP A 132 8.80 0.71 -12.85
C TRP A 132 9.15 0.95 -14.32
N VAL A 133 8.81 2.11 -14.87
CA VAL A 133 9.22 2.51 -16.23
C VAL A 133 10.74 2.62 -16.33
N ARG A 134 11.39 3.21 -15.33
CA ARG A 134 12.87 3.29 -15.25
C ARG A 134 13.51 1.91 -15.14
N TYR A 135 12.98 1.08 -14.23
CA TYR A 135 13.47 -0.27 -14.03
C TYR A 135 13.35 -1.11 -15.31
N ALA A 136 12.17 -1.11 -15.95
CA ALA A 136 11.93 -1.83 -17.20
C ALA A 136 12.77 -1.29 -18.38
N GLY A 137 13.07 0.01 -18.38
CA GLY A 137 13.98 0.64 -19.34
C GLY A 137 15.47 0.32 -19.12
N GLY A 138 15.81 -0.49 -18.11
CA GLY A 138 17.20 -0.87 -17.81
C GLY A 138 18.02 0.23 -17.13
N HIS A 139 17.38 1.28 -16.63
CA HIS A 139 18.06 2.29 -15.83
C HIS A 139 18.52 1.68 -14.50
N VAL A 140 19.67 2.12 -14.02
CA VAL A 140 20.24 1.67 -12.73
C VAL A 140 19.89 2.58 -11.57
N GLU A 141 19.25 3.73 -11.82
CA GLU A 141 18.97 4.76 -10.83
C GLU A 141 17.67 5.53 -11.11
N VAL A 142 17.12 6.11 -10.04
CA VAL A 142 16.04 7.11 -10.06
C VAL A 142 16.52 8.36 -9.32
N SER A 143 16.41 9.51 -9.96
CA SER A 143 16.83 10.79 -9.44
C SER A 143 15.66 11.67 -8.99
N ASN A 144 15.96 12.65 -8.14
CA ASN A 144 15.01 13.67 -7.72
C ASN A 144 14.55 14.54 -8.89
N GLU A 145 15.33 14.65 -9.96
CA GLU A 145 14.93 15.33 -11.19
C GLU A 145 13.79 14.58 -11.90
N ASP A 146 13.79 13.26 -11.83
CA ASP A 146 12.74 12.42 -12.43
C ASP A 146 11.44 12.56 -11.66
N ALA A 147 11.55 12.56 -10.33
CA ALA A 147 10.44 12.88 -9.44
C ALA A 147 9.96 14.32 -9.64
N ARG A 148 10.85 15.29 -9.89
CA ARG A 148 10.49 16.68 -10.18
C ARG A 148 9.69 16.81 -11.46
N ARG A 149 10.16 16.21 -12.55
CA ARG A 149 9.44 16.20 -13.85
C ARG A 149 8.07 15.54 -13.74
N PHE A 150 7.97 14.45 -12.97
CA PHE A 150 6.70 13.81 -12.68
C PHE A 150 5.73 14.75 -11.94
N VAL A 151 6.20 15.41 -10.87
CA VAL A 151 5.38 16.36 -10.10
C VAL A 151 4.95 17.52 -11.00
N GLU A 152 5.87 18.13 -11.76
CA GLU A 152 5.59 19.25 -12.68
C GLU A 152 4.56 18.88 -13.75
N SER A 153 4.73 17.73 -14.39
CA SER A 153 3.74 17.21 -15.32
C SER A 153 2.36 17.05 -14.65
N ALA A 154 2.32 16.55 -13.42
CA ALA A 154 1.05 16.43 -12.68
C ALA A 154 0.41 17.80 -12.36
N ILE A 155 1.21 18.86 -12.11
CA ILE A 155 0.71 20.23 -11.98
C ILE A 155 0.04 20.67 -13.27
N ASP A 156 0.70 20.48 -14.41
CA ASP A 156 0.23 20.91 -15.72
C ASP A 156 -1.07 20.18 -16.12
N HIS A 157 -1.23 18.92 -15.69
CA HIS A 157 -2.46 18.13 -15.87
C HIS A 157 -3.53 18.37 -14.79
N GLY A 158 -3.35 19.36 -13.91
CA GLY A 158 -4.36 19.73 -12.91
C GLY A 158 -4.60 18.69 -11.82
N ARG A 159 -3.63 17.80 -11.54
CA ARG A 159 -3.74 16.74 -10.53
C ARG A 159 -3.66 17.25 -9.10
N MET A 160 -3.74 18.56 -8.85
CA MET A 160 -3.63 19.18 -7.53
C MET A 160 -4.69 20.26 -7.38
N ALA A 161 -5.29 20.37 -6.19
CA ALA A 161 -6.31 21.38 -5.91
C ALA A 161 -5.80 22.82 -6.05
N LYS A 162 -4.52 23.05 -5.73
CA LYS A 162 -3.83 24.32 -5.89
C LYS A 162 -2.46 24.05 -6.47
N ARG A 163 -1.98 24.95 -7.34
CA ARG A 163 -0.60 24.91 -7.82
C ARG A 163 0.37 25.00 -6.64
N TRP A 164 1.34 24.10 -6.62
CA TRP A 164 2.36 24.05 -5.59
C TRP A 164 3.49 25.04 -5.89
N SER A 165 4.15 25.52 -4.84
CA SER A 165 5.35 26.35 -4.97
C SER A 165 6.56 25.52 -5.38
N GLU A 166 7.60 26.14 -5.95
CA GLU A 166 8.88 25.50 -6.27
C GLU A 166 9.49 24.75 -5.06
N SER A 167 9.38 25.33 -3.86
CA SER A 167 9.86 24.68 -2.64
C SER A 167 9.08 23.41 -2.30
N THR A 168 7.76 23.45 -2.48
CA THR A 168 6.86 22.33 -2.26
C THR A 168 7.15 21.22 -3.26
N VAL A 169 7.32 21.56 -4.54
CA VAL A 169 7.70 20.62 -5.61
C VAL A 169 9.01 19.93 -5.23
N ARG A 170 10.06 20.69 -4.92
CA ARG A 170 11.36 20.16 -4.53
C ARG A 170 11.28 19.19 -3.35
N HIS A 171 10.52 19.54 -2.30
CA HIS A 171 10.36 18.69 -1.13
C HIS A 171 9.63 17.39 -1.47
N VAL A 172 8.48 17.47 -2.15
CA VAL A 172 7.69 16.29 -2.53
C VAL A 172 8.50 15.38 -3.44
N SER A 173 9.26 15.90 -4.40
CA SER A 173 10.13 15.10 -5.25
C SER A 173 11.19 14.33 -4.46
N GLY A 174 11.83 14.96 -3.47
CA GLY A 174 12.76 14.28 -2.58
C GLY A 174 12.07 13.24 -1.68
N TYR A 175 10.83 13.49 -1.27
CA TYR A 175 10.04 12.56 -0.47
C TYR A 175 9.59 11.34 -1.25
N LEU A 176 9.26 11.47 -2.54
CA LEU A 176 8.91 10.33 -3.40
C LEU A 176 10.08 9.34 -3.50
N SER A 177 11.28 9.82 -3.84
CA SER A 177 12.46 8.96 -3.92
C SER A 177 12.89 8.43 -2.53
N GLY A 178 12.72 9.25 -1.48
CA GLY A 178 12.93 8.85 -0.08
C GLY A 178 12.02 7.70 0.36
N CYS A 179 10.72 7.76 0.06
CA CYS A 179 9.77 6.67 0.35
C CYS A 179 10.16 5.38 -0.35
N CYS A 180 10.51 5.42 -1.63
CA CYS A 180 10.99 4.23 -2.34
C CYS A 180 12.25 3.65 -1.69
N ALA A 181 13.12 4.50 -1.11
CA ALA A 181 14.27 4.03 -0.36
C ALA A 181 13.89 3.39 0.97
N ASP A 182 13.00 4.01 1.75
CA ASP A 182 12.52 3.47 3.03
C ASP A 182 11.91 2.06 2.89
N TYR A 183 11.27 1.80 1.75
CA TYR A 183 10.65 0.52 1.41
C TYR A 183 11.54 -0.45 0.62
N GLY A 184 12.84 -0.15 0.48
CA GLY A 184 13.83 -1.06 -0.10
C GLY A 184 13.80 -1.16 -1.63
N MET A 185 13.09 -0.26 -2.31
CA MET A 185 13.06 -0.19 -3.79
C MET A 185 14.27 0.57 -4.36
N LEU A 186 14.79 1.53 -3.59
CA LEU A 186 15.95 2.36 -3.90
C LEU A 186 16.98 2.30 -2.77
N GLU A 187 18.24 2.61 -3.06
CA GLU A 187 19.26 2.67 -2.01
C GLU A 187 18.97 3.72 -0.94
N HIS A 188 19.30 3.40 0.31
CA HIS A 188 19.09 4.27 1.48
C HIS A 188 20.04 5.48 1.52
N GLY A 189 19.74 6.41 2.45
CA GLY A 189 20.53 7.61 2.74
C GLY A 189 19.99 8.88 2.10
N THR A 190 20.58 10.04 2.38
CA THR A 190 20.18 11.31 1.77
C THR A 190 20.90 11.48 0.43
N LYS A 191 20.18 11.26 -0.68
CA LYS A 191 20.74 11.32 -2.04
C LYS A 191 19.80 12.00 -3.01
N SER A 192 20.37 12.68 -4.00
CA SER A 192 19.65 13.28 -5.14
C SER A 192 19.44 12.31 -6.29
N SER A 193 20.26 11.25 -6.38
CA SER A 193 20.07 10.10 -7.26
C SER A 193 20.31 8.83 -6.45
N ARG A 194 19.42 7.86 -6.60
CA ARG A 194 19.45 6.59 -5.87
C ARG A 194 19.49 5.43 -6.84
N ARG A 195 20.44 4.52 -6.66
CA ARG A 195 20.43 3.23 -7.35
C ARG A 195 19.15 2.45 -7.06
N ILE A 196 18.63 1.79 -8.10
CA ILE A 196 17.53 0.85 -7.99
C ILE A 196 18.03 -0.45 -7.37
N LEU A 197 17.31 -0.96 -6.38
CA LEU A 197 17.59 -2.23 -5.73
C LEU A 197 16.70 -3.34 -6.31
N PRO A 198 17.15 -4.60 -6.27
CA PRO A 198 16.28 -5.72 -6.59
C PRO A 198 15.04 -5.73 -5.69
N PHE A 199 13.86 -5.60 -6.29
CA PHE A 199 12.59 -5.55 -5.57
C PHE A 199 11.62 -6.56 -6.18
N ARG A 200 11.16 -7.52 -5.37
CA ARG A 200 10.20 -8.55 -5.76
C ARG A 200 9.21 -8.76 -4.62
N ILE A 201 7.93 -8.88 -4.94
CA ILE A 201 6.91 -9.16 -3.93
C ILE A 201 7.20 -10.49 -3.23
N ALA A 202 7.03 -10.53 -1.92
CA ALA A 202 7.16 -11.74 -1.13
C ALA A 202 5.88 -12.60 -1.24
N PRO A 203 5.98 -13.94 -1.25
CA PRO A 203 4.80 -14.81 -1.37
C PRO A 203 3.72 -14.58 -0.29
N ARG A 204 4.13 -14.26 0.94
CA ARG A 204 3.20 -13.94 2.04
C ARG A 204 2.46 -12.62 1.79
N VAL A 205 3.11 -11.66 1.15
CA VAL A 205 2.50 -10.38 0.74
C VAL A 205 1.52 -10.59 -0.43
N VAL A 206 1.86 -11.45 -1.40
CA VAL A 206 0.91 -11.86 -2.45
C VAL A 206 -0.35 -12.46 -1.81
N MET A 207 -0.18 -13.42 -0.90
CA MET A 207 -1.32 -14.07 -0.25
C MET A 207 -2.16 -13.08 0.54
N TYR A 208 -1.53 -12.21 1.34
CA TYR A 208 -2.23 -11.16 2.08
C TYR A 208 -3.06 -10.28 1.15
N LEU A 209 -2.45 -9.73 0.10
CA LEU A 209 -3.09 -8.81 -0.83
C LEU A 209 -4.22 -9.49 -1.63
N ALA A 210 -4.02 -10.73 -2.08
CA ALA A 210 -5.03 -11.48 -2.82
C ALA A 210 -6.29 -11.71 -1.97
N TYR A 211 -6.12 -12.16 -0.71
CA TYR A 211 -7.24 -12.35 0.21
C TYR A 211 -7.88 -11.02 0.63
N GLU A 212 -7.10 -9.97 0.86
CA GLU A 212 -7.63 -8.64 1.20
C GLU A 212 -8.52 -8.10 0.06
N ILE A 213 -8.06 -8.17 -1.19
CA ILE A 213 -8.84 -7.74 -2.36
C ILE A 213 -10.10 -8.61 -2.53
N HIS A 214 -9.99 -9.92 -2.33
CA HIS A 214 -11.13 -10.83 -2.36
C HIS A 214 -12.20 -10.45 -1.33
N PHE A 215 -11.81 -10.24 -0.07
CA PHE A 215 -12.74 -9.88 1.01
C PHE A 215 -13.26 -8.45 0.90
N ALA A 216 -12.62 -7.59 0.11
CA ALA A 216 -13.20 -6.31 -0.32
C ALA A 216 -14.34 -6.47 -1.35
N GLY A 217 -14.65 -7.71 -1.77
CA GLY A 217 -15.75 -8.02 -2.68
C GLY A 217 -15.38 -7.93 -4.17
N VAL A 218 -14.09 -7.89 -4.49
CA VAL A 218 -13.61 -7.85 -5.87
C VAL A 218 -13.62 -9.27 -6.44
N GLY A 219 -14.30 -9.44 -7.59
CA GLY A 219 -14.37 -10.74 -8.27
C GLY A 219 -13.01 -11.20 -8.82
N ASP A 220 -12.81 -12.51 -8.94
CA ASP A 220 -11.51 -13.13 -9.23
C ASP A 220 -10.78 -12.52 -10.45
N ASN A 221 -11.49 -12.29 -11.55
CA ASN A 221 -10.89 -11.69 -12.75
C ASN A 221 -10.46 -10.24 -12.56
N ALA A 222 -11.23 -9.46 -11.79
CA ALA A 222 -10.88 -8.08 -11.45
C ALA A 222 -9.74 -8.02 -10.41
N MET A 223 -9.68 -8.99 -9.49
CA MET A 223 -8.59 -9.12 -8.52
C MET A 223 -7.25 -9.27 -9.23
N LEU A 224 -7.17 -10.10 -10.29
CA LEU A 224 -5.93 -10.25 -11.06
C LEU A 224 -5.45 -8.96 -11.74
N GLY A 225 -6.37 -8.03 -12.04
CA GLY A 225 -6.08 -6.74 -12.67
C GLY A 225 -6.07 -5.56 -11.69
N HIS A 226 -6.04 -5.81 -10.38
CA HIS A 226 -6.11 -4.75 -9.37
C HIS A 226 -4.84 -3.88 -9.39
N GLU A 227 -4.98 -2.56 -9.31
CA GLU A 227 -3.88 -1.59 -9.45
C GLU A 227 -2.81 -1.69 -8.34
N ASP A 228 -3.12 -2.34 -7.22
CA ASP A 228 -2.16 -2.57 -6.14
C ASP A 228 -1.03 -3.53 -6.57
N TRP A 229 -1.30 -4.43 -7.51
CA TRP A 229 -0.26 -5.33 -8.05
C TRP A 229 0.83 -4.56 -8.79
N GLU A 230 0.46 -3.46 -9.44
CA GLU A 230 1.39 -2.60 -10.18
C GLU A 230 2.39 -1.89 -9.25
N LEU A 231 2.08 -1.73 -7.96
CA LEU A 231 3.05 -1.23 -6.97
C LEU A 231 4.27 -2.16 -6.88
N PHE A 232 4.08 -3.44 -7.18
CA PHE A 232 5.11 -4.46 -7.18
C PHE A 232 5.61 -4.82 -8.60
N GLY A 233 5.20 -4.04 -9.61
CA GLY A 233 5.61 -4.23 -10.99
C GLY A 233 4.96 -5.43 -11.66
N LEU A 234 3.87 -5.96 -11.09
CA LEU A 234 3.15 -7.12 -11.61
C LEU A 234 2.01 -6.67 -12.52
N ASN A 235 1.98 -7.21 -13.73
CA ASN A 235 0.79 -7.17 -14.58
C ASN A 235 -0.13 -8.37 -14.29
N ARG A 236 -1.31 -8.40 -14.90
CA ARG A 236 -2.30 -9.47 -14.72
C ARG A 236 -1.74 -10.90 -14.87
N PHE A 237 -0.86 -11.11 -15.85
CA PHE A 237 -0.28 -12.44 -16.09
C PHE A 237 0.72 -12.82 -15.00
N ASP A 238 1.53 -11.87 -14.54
CA ASP A 238 2.45 -12.11 -13.41
C ASP A 238 1.67 -12.43 -12.13
N VAL A 239 0.56 -11.72 -11.88
CA VAL A 239 -0.34 -12.00 -10.74
C VAL A 239 -0.92 -13.39 -10.86
N LEU A 240 -1.41 -13.79 -12.03
CA LEU A 240 -1.93 -15.15 -12.24
C LEU A 240 -0.87 -16.22 -11.92
N ASP A 241 0.38 -15.99 -12.28
CA ASP A 241 1.47 -16.91 -11.96
C ASP A 241 1.80 -16.94 -10.45
N GLU A 242 1.71 -15.81 -9.75
CA GLU A 242 1.79 -15.79 -8.28
C GLU A 242 0.61 -16.54 -7.63
N ILE A 243 -0.62 -16.37 -8.13
CA ILE A 243 -1.80 -17.10 -7.65
C ILE A 243 -1.64 -18.61 -7.87
N LYS A 244 -1.10 -19.04 -9.02
CA LYS A 244 -0.76 -20.47 -9.25
C LYS A 244 0.28 -20.96 -8.25
N ARG A 245 1.30 -20.16 -7.92
CA ARG A 245 2.30 -20.50 -6.88
C ARG A 245 1.65 -20.67 -5.51
N LEU A 246 0.69 -19.83 -5.15
CA LEU A 246 -0.10 -19.98 -3.91
C LEU A 246 -0.97 -21.25 -3.94
N ALA A 247 -1.55 -21.58 -5.10
CA ALA A 247 -2.33 -22.80 -5.27
C ALA A 247 -1.49 -24.06 -5.05
N LEU A 248 -0.25 -24.09 -5.54
CA LEU A 248 0.70 -25.20 -5.31
C LEU A 248 1.03 -25.40 -3.82
N LYS A 249 1.00 -24.33 -3.03
CA LYS A 249 1.14 -24.38 -1.57
C LYS A 249 -0.15 -24.71 -0.84
N GLY A 250 -1.24 -24.96 -1.58
CA GLY A 250 -2.54 -25.28 -1.00
C GLY A 250 -3.23 -24.11 -0.32
N MET A 251 -2.87 -22.86 -0.64
CA MET A 251 -3.50 -21.67 -0.03
C MET A 251 -4.85 -21.30 -0.64
N LEU A 252 -5.08 -21.72 -1.88
CA LEU A 252 -6.31 -21.54 -2.66
C LEU A 252 -6.35 -22.61 -3.76
N ILE A 253 -7.43 -22.68 -4.53
CA ILE A 253 -7.47 -23.47 -5.76
C ILE A 253 -7.80 -22.52 -6.90
N VAL A 254 -6.96 -22.49 -7.94
CA VAL A 254 -7.17 -21.65 -9.12
C VAL A 254 -7.44 -22.51 -10.34
N GLN A 255 -8.44 -22.11 -11.12
CA GLN A 255 -8.77 -22.67 -12.42
C GLN A 255 -8.72 -21.53 -13.44
N ALA A 256 -7.90 -21.68 -14.47
CA ALA A 256 -7.75 -20.70 -15.53
C ALA A 256 -8.03 -21.36 -16.88
N ALA A 257 -8.97 -20.79 -17.65
CA ALA A 257 -9.32 -21.25 -18.99
C ALA A 257 -9.45 -20.03 -19.92
N GLY A 258 -8.49 -19.88 -20.83
CA GLY A 258 -8.37 -18.66 -21.64
C GLY A 258 -8.21 -17.43 -20.74
N ASP A 259 -9.09 -16.44 -20.93
CA ASP A 259 -9.11 -15.23 -20.11
C ASP A 259 -9.92 -15.37 -18.82
N ALA A 260 -10.71 -16.43 -18.67
CA ALA A 260 -11.52 -16.64 -17.48
C ALA A 260 -10.71 -17.31 -16.37
N VAL A 261 -10.68 -16.68 -15.20
CA VAL A 261 -10.13 -17.25 -13.97
C VAL A 261 -11.22 -17.37 -12.91
N GLN A 262 -11.23 -18.52 -12.24
CA GLN A 262 -12.02 -18.80 -11.05
C GLN A 262 -11.10 -19.25 -9.92
N ILE A 263 -11.29 -18.68 -8.74
CA ILE A 263 -10.53 -18.98 -7.54
C ILE A 263 -11.49 -19.49 -6.47
N ASN A 264 -11.19 -20.68 -5.97
CA ASN A 264 -11.82 -21.19 -4.76
C ASN A 264 -10.94 -20.81 -3.57
N TRP A 265 -11.43 -19.84 -2.80
CA TRP A 265 -10.79 -19.26 -1.63
C TRP A 265 -11.01 -20.18 -0.41
N LYS A 266 -9.92 -20.59 0.24
CA LYS A 266 -9.99 -21.58 1.33
C LYS A 266 -10.33 -20.98 2.68
N PHE A 267 -9.97 -19.72 2.90
CA PHE A 267 -10.20 -19.04 4.17
C PHE A 267 -11.49 -18.23 4.11
N GLN A 268 -12.22 -18.16 5.23
CA GLN A 268 -13.54 -17.53 5.31
C GLN A 268 -13.47 -16.02 5.62
N ASN A 269 -12.36 -15.56 6.18
CA ASN A 269 -12.12 -14.16 6.53
C ASN A 269 -10.62 -13.85 6.57
N MET A 270 -10.28 -12.56 6.67
CA MET A 270 -8.89 -12.10 6.76
C MET A 270 -8.19 -12.58 8.04
N GLU A 271 -8.91 -12.72 9.15
CA GLU A 271 -8.33 -13.22 10.40
C GLU A 271 -7.75 -14.63 10.21
N THR A 272 -8.52 -15.54 9.62
CA THR A 272 -8.08 -16.91 9.33
C THR A 272 -6.91 -16.91 8.34
N ALA A 273 -6.96 -16.07 7.30
CA ALA A 273 -5.87 -15.94 6.34
C ALA A 273 -4.58 -15.42 7.00
N CYS A 274 -4.69 -14.46 7.93
CA CYS A 274 -3.57 -13.94 8.70
C CYS A 274 -3.00 -14.99 9.66
N ASN A 275 -3.84 -15.78 10.33
CA ASN A 275 -3.39 -16.89 11.18
C ASN A 275 -2.53 -17.87 10.38
N VAL A 276 -2.98 -18.30 9.19
CA VAL A 276 -2.17 -19.18 8.32
C VAL A 276 -0.88 -18.51 7.88
N LEU A 277 -0.90 -17.20 7.59
CA LEU A 277 0.31 -16.46 7.25
C LEU A 277 1.35 -16.49 8.38
N THR A 278 0.97 -16.60 9.65
CA THR A 278 1.94 -16.68 10.77
C THR A 278 2.69 -18.01 10.87
N GLU A 279 2.17 -19.06 10.23
CA GLU A 279 2.68 -20.43 10.34
C GLU A 279 3.60 -20.86 9.18
N ILE A 280 3.69 -20.05 8.11
CA ILE A 280 4.37 -20.41 6.84
C ILE A 280 5.63 -19.60 6.53
#